data_AF-A0A914FKZ0-F1
#
_entry.id   AF-A0A914FKZ0-F1
#
_cell.length_a   1.000
_cell.length_b   1.000
_cell.length_c   1.000
_cell.angle_alpha   90.00
_cell.angle_beta   90.00
_cell.angle_gamma   90.00
#
_symmetry.space_group_name_H-M   'P 1'
#
loop_
_entity.id
_entity.type
_entity.pdbx_description
1 polymer ?
#
loop_
_entity_poly.entity_id
_entity_poly.type
_entity_poly.pdbx_seq_one_letter_code
_entity_poly.pdbx_strand_id
1 'polypeptide(L)'
;MEPMLLPWMLNRKRHSTMELNEMPLVKKSKPSPPKNVKPQFRLISFCQRDLAEKCRLIFAYANVPYENVTIHDLKELLTVISDAGPLDFPMLDWNGKIIHDNDAIGRMLAKMYGLAGMGIFEQAQADAIIGIVRDLGHAVIGYIKGVYGLQDINREKMYKETFEPGVKKYFHMLEKYASQGPRDGFFFSSGVTYADFSVANIVEVIESLHPELLIQYRNIKAITQRVFALPQLQRYLASRSSMSEIMKRTCTVKHNLEIERKWSPEVQKEITFYKPNPDKICIRKPSFVFHHPI
;
A
#
# COMPACT_ATOMS: atom_id res chain seq x y z
N MET A 1 5.57 -54.89 -13.61
CA MET A 1 5.80 -53.45 -13.38
C MET A 1 5.18 -53.12 -12.03
N GLU A 2 6.00 -53.11 -10.98
CA GLU A 2 5.60 -52.74 -9.63
C GLU A 2 5.69 -51.21 -9.46
N PRO A 3 4.76 -50.56 -8.73
CA PRO A 3 4.92 -49.17 -8.37
C PRO A 3 5.90 -49.01 -7.21
N MET A 4 6.99 -48.28 -7.45
CA MET A 4 7.93 -47.81 -6.42
C MET A 4 7.19 -46.95 -5.38
N LEU A 5 7.08 -47.44 -4.15
CA LEU A 5 6.68 -46.65 -2.97
C LEU A 5 7.92 -46.03 -2.30
N LEU A 6 7.82 -44.75 -1.93
CA LEU A 6 8.92 -43.97 -1.35
C LEU A 6 9.25 -44.41 0.09
N PRO A 7 10.54 -44.37 0.52
CA PRO A 7 11.03 -44.96 1.79
C PRO A 7 10.48 -44.38 3.11
N TRP A 8 9.65 -43.34 3.11
CA TRP A 8 9.09 -42.76 4.33
C TRP A 8 7.76 -43.39 4.77
N MET A 9 7.15 -44.26 3.94
CA MET A 9 5.87 -44.91 4.23
C MET A 9 5.96 -46.18 5.10
N LEU A 10 7.16 -46.66 5.44
CA LEU A 10 7.36 -47.95 6.13
C LEU A 10 7.50 -47.89 7.65
N ASN A 11 7.26 -46.74 8.31
CA ASN A 11 7.42 -46.66 9.77
C ASN A 11 6.23 -46.02 10.48
N ARG A 12 5.09 -46.74 10.49
CA ARG A 12 4.06 -46.60 11.53
C ARG A 12 3.98 -47.90 12.32
N LYS A 13 4.84 -48.04 13.33
CA LYS A 13 4.58 -48.98 14.42
C LYS A 13 3.56 -48.35 15.38
N ARG A 14 2.55 -49.15 15.68
CA ARG A 14 1.42 -48.88 16.57
C ARG A 14 1.90 -48.71 18.02
N HIS A 15 1.46 -47.66 18.69
CA HIS A 15 1.13 -47.65 20.12
C HIS A 15 -0.15 -46.80 20.24
N SER A 16 -1.30 -47.44 20.47
CA SER A 16 -1.85 -47.81 21.77
C SER A 16 -2.87 -46.76 22.19
N THR A 17 -4.13 -47.17 22.19
CA THR A 17 -5.28 -46.49 22.79
C THR A 17 -4.93 -45.94 24.16
N MET A 18 -5.09 -44.64 24.35
CA MET A 18 -5.13 -44.01 25.67
C MET A 18 -6.20 -42.92 25.65
N GLU A 19 -7.01 -42.96 26.70
CA GLU A 19 -8.33 -42.35 26.84
C GLU A 19 -8.33 -40.83 26.70
N LEU A 20 -9.32 -40.32 25.98
CA LEU A 20 -9.76 -38.93 26.06
C LEU A 20 -10.50 -38.76 27.38
N ASN A 21 -9.80 -38.40 28.46
CA ASN A 21 -10.40 -37.66 29.58
C ASN A 21 -9.33 -36.96 30.43
N GLU A 22 -9.63 -35.68 30.70
CA GLU A 22 -9.03 -34.80 31.72
C GLU A 22 -7.59 -34.27 31.50
N MET A 23 -7.48 -33.17 30.73
CA MET A 23 -6.36 -32.22 30.90
C MET A 23 -6.87 -30.95 31.61
N PRO A 24 -6.22 -30.51 32.72
CA PRO A 24 -6.65 -29.34 33.46
C PRO A 24 -6.40 -28.06 32.66
N LEU A 25 -7.39 -27.15 32.67
CA LEU A 25 -7.31 -25.82 32.07
C LEU A 25 -6.26 -24.96 32.78
N VAL A 26 -5.02 -25.02 32.31
CA VAL A 26 -3.99 -24.05 32.68
C VAL A 26 -4.38 -22.71 32.05
N LYS A 27 -4.81 -21.76 32.88
CA LYS A 27 -5.00 -20.35 32.51
C LYS A 27 -3.64 -19.81 32.04
N LYS A 28 -3.39 -19.81 30.73
CA LYS A 28 -2.22 -19.15 30.14
C LYS A 28 -2.39 -17.63 30.33
N SER A 29 -1.75 -17.07 31.34
CA SER A 29 -1.48 -15.64 31.37
C SER A 29 -0.65 -15.30 30.13
N LYS A 30 -1.09 -14.30 29.37
CA LYS A 30 -0.34 -13.84 28.19
C LYS A 30 1.03 -13.35 28.66
N PRO A 31 2.16 -13.87 28.14
CA PRO A 31 3.46 -13.32 28.47
C PRO A 31 3.51 -11.87 27.98
N SER A 32 3.98 -10.97 28.84
CA SER A 32 4.29 -9.61 28.46
C SER A 32 5.35 -9.60 27.35
N PRO A 33 5.26 -8.71 26.35
CA PRO A 33 6.22 -8.69 25.26
C PRO A 33 7.63 -8.37 25.81
N PRO A 34 8.67 -9.08 25.32
CA PRO A 34 10.05 -8.83 25.74
C PRO A 34 10.45 -7.40 25.38
N LYS A 35 11.03 -6.70 26.35
CA LYS A 35 11.61 -5.37 26.16
C LYS A 35 12.89 -5.53 25.31
N ASN A 36 12.95 -4.86 24.16
CA ASN A 36 14.06 -4.84 23.17
C ASN A 36 14.10 -5.92 22.07
N VAL A 37 12.99 -6.16 21.37
CA VAL A 37 13.05 -6.75 20.01
C VAL A 37 12.89 -5.61 19.01
N LYS A 38 13.93 -5.35 18.20
CA LYS A 38 13.82 -4.42 17.06
C LYS A 38 12.63 -4.87 16.19
N PRO A 39 11.73 -3.96 15.77
CA PRO A 39 10.60 -4.37 14.95
C PRO A 39 11.07 -5.12 13.70
N GLN A 40 10.44 -6.25 13.41
CA GLN A 40 10.76 -7.07 12.23
C GLN A 40 10.56 -6.29 10.91
N PHE A 41 9.63 -5.33 10.93
CA PHE A 41 9.27 -4.51 9.79
C PHE A 41 9.65 -3.06 10.05
N ARG A 42 10.29 -2.42 9.06
CA ARG A 42 10.42 -0.96 8.98
C ARG A 42 9.77 -0.49 7.69
N LEU A 43 8.75 0.37 7.80
CA LEU A 43 8.07 0.97 6.66
C LEU A 43 8.67 2.36 6.44
N ILE A 44 9.35 2.53 5.30
CA ILE A 44 10.09 3.73 4.95
C ILE A 44 9.32 4.49 3.87
N SER A 45 9.07 5.78 4.11
CA SER A 45 8.21 6.61 3.27
C SER A 45 8.52 8.09 3.43
N PHE A 46 7.99 8.95 2.56
CA PHE A 46 8.16 10.41 2.67
C PHE A 46 7.19 11.07 3.64
N CYS A 47 6.14 10.35 4.06
CA CYS A 47 5.02 10.98 4.72
C CYS A 47 4.24 10.01 5.58
N GLN A 48 3.60 10.50 6.65
CA GLN A 48 2.77 9.68 7.53
C GLN A 48 1.44 9.24 6.89
N ARG A 49 0.98 9.92 5.84
CA ARG A 49 -0.14 9.48 4.98
C ARG A 49 0.21 9.75 3.53
N ASP A 50 0.48 8.67 2.82
CA ASP A 50 0.82 8.62 1.40
C ASP A 50 0.36 7.27 0.84
N LEU A 51 0.99 6.82 -0.25
CA LEU A 51 0.77 5.49 -0.81
C LEU A 51 0.88 4.38 0.25
N ALA A 52 1.69 4.57 1.30
CA ALA A 52 1.97 3.59 2.35
C ALA A 52 0.85 3.45 3.40
N GLU A 53 -0.18 4.31 3.39
CA GLU A 53 -1.25 4.28 4.41
C GLU A 53 -1.97 2.93 4.44
N LYS A 54 -2.15 2.29 3.27
CA LYS A 54 -2.68 0.92 3.16
C LYS A 54 -1.87 -0.06 4.02
N CYS A 55 -0.54 0.01 3.96
CA CYS A 55 0.34 -0.86 4.74
C CYS A 55 0.23 -0.57 6.25
N ARG A 56 0.10 0.71 6.64
CA ARG A 56 -0.11 1.09 8.04
C ARG A 56 -1.44 0.57 8.59
N LEU A 57 -2.50 0.65 7.80
CA LEU A 57 -3.81 0.08 8.14
C LEU A 57 -3.74 -1.45 8.27
N ILE A 58 -2.98 -2.14 7.40
CA ILE A 58 -2.74 -3.59 7.54
C ILE A 58 -2.03 -3.90 8.86
N PHE A 59 -0.92 -3.21 9.18
CA PHE A 59 -0.19 -3.43 10.44
C PHE A 59 -1.05 -3.15 11.67
N ALA A 60 -1.82 -2.07 11.65
CA ALA A 60 -2.75 -1.71 12.72
C ALA A 60 -3.84 -2.78 12.89
N TYR A 61 -4.47 -3.22 11.80
CA TYR A 61 -5.50 -4.24 11.83
C TYR A 61 -4.99 -5.59 12.36
N ALA A 62 -3.81 -6.00 11.89
CA ALA A 62 -3.17 -7.25 12.30
C ALA A 62 -2.52 -7.16 13.70
N ASN A 63 -2.52 -5.98 14.32
CA ASN A 63 -1.83 -5.69 15.59
C ASN A 63 -0.34 -6.11 15.56
N VAL A 64 0.34 -5.82 14.44
CA VAL A 64 1.75 -6.14 14.23
C VAL A 64 2.58 -4.87 14.45
N PRO A 65 3.55 -4.89 15.38
CA PRO A 65 4.43 -3.75 15.57
C PRO A 65 5.37 -3.58 14.36
N TYR A 66 5.56 -2.35 13.94
CA TYR A 66 6.50 -1.95 12.90
C TYR A 66 7.14 -0.61 13.25
N GLU A 67 8.31 -0.34 12.70
CA GLU A 67 8.96 0.97 12.76
C GLU A 67 8.46 1.83 11.58
N ASN A 68 7.88 3.00 11.85
CA ASN A 68 7.47 3.94 10.81
C ASN A 68 8.57 4.98 10.58
N VAL A 69 9.33 4.82 9.50
CA VAL A 69 10.45 5.70 9.14
C VAL A 69 9.95 6.72 8.12
N THR A 70 10.01 7.99 8.50
CA THR A 70 9.65 9.12 7.61
C THR A 70 10.93 9.80 7.16
N ILE A 71 11.07 10.03 5.85
CA ILE A 71 12.19 10.77 5.27
C ILE A 71 11.84 12.26 5.26
N HIS A 72 12.67 13.07 5.91
CA HIS A 72 12.44 14.49 6.16
C HIS A 72 13.35 15.42 5.36
N ASP A 73 14.51 14.96 4.90
CA ASP A 73 15.47 15.78 4.18
C ASP A 73 16.28 14.97 3.16
N LEU A 74 17.17 15.66 2.42
CA LEU A 74 17.94 15.04 1.34
C LEU A 74 18.98 14.08 1.90
N LYS A 75 19.55 14.39 3.07
CA LYS A 75 20.58 13.57 3.71
C LYS A 75 20.00 12.22 4.13
N GLU A 76 18.81 12.21 4.73
CA GLU A 76 18.09 10.99 5.06
C GLU A 76 17.75 10.19 3.80
N LEU A 77 17.27 10.86 2.76
CA LEU A 77 16.98 10.22 1.47
C LEU A 77 18.21 9.56 0.85
N LEU A 78 19.34 10.28 0.79
CA LEU A 78 20.61 9.78 0.25
C LEU A 78 21.14 8.59 1.07
N THR A 79 20.97 8.62 2.40
CA THR A 79 21.36 7.50 3.27
C THR A 79 20.54 6.25 2.91
N VAL A 80 19.22 6.38 2.78
CA VAL A 80 18.34 5.27 2.40
C VAL A 80 18.68 4.73 1.00
N ILE A 81 18.89 5.61 0.02
CA ILE A 81 19.19 5.21 -1.37
C ILE A 81 20.59 4.59 -1.48
N SER A 82 21.56 5.04 -0.69
CA SER A 82 22.90 4.45 -0.66
C SER A 82 22.86 2.99 -0.19
N ASP A 83 22.00 2.68 0.78
CA ASP A 83 21.86 1.33 1.33
C ASP A 83 20.97 0.42 0.47
N ALA A 84 19.87 0.96 -0.08
CA ALA A 84 18.81 0.18 -0.74
C ALA A 84 18.81 0.27 -2.28
N GLY A 85 19.53 1.22 -2.87
CA GLY A 85 19.46 1.57 -4.29
C GLY A 85 18.30 2.50 -4.65
N PRO A 86 18.23 2.99 -5.89
CA PRO A 86 17.21 3.95 -6.34
C PRO A 86 15.88 3.26 -6.66
N LEU A 87 15.19 2.79 -5.62
CA LEU A 87 13.87 2.13 -5.75
C LEU A 87 12.73 3.10 -5.41
N ASP A 88 11.52 2.76 -5.85
CA ASP A 88 10.32 3.52 -5.55
C ASP A 88 9.89 3.38 -4.07
N PHE A 89 9.36 4.47 -3.52
CA PHE A 89 8.78 4.51 -2.18
C PHE A 89 7.25 4.26 -2.23
N PRO A 90 6.66 3.68 -1.18
CA PRO A 90 7.29 3.23 0.06
C PRO A 90 8.17 1.99 -0.14
N MET A 91 9.12 1.83 0.79
CA MET A 91 9.91 0.62 0.95
C MET A 91 9.53 -0.07 2.25
N LEU A 92 9.60 -1.40 2.26
CA LEU A 92 9.50 -2.21 3.46
C LEU A 92 10.81 -2.96 3.67
N ASP A 93 11.47 -2.68 4.79
CA ASP A 93 12.57 -3.50 5.28
C ASP A 93 12.00 -4.62 6.15
N TRP A 94 12.18 -5.86 5.70
CA TRP A 94 11.83 -7.06 6.44
C TRP A 94 13.09 -7.81 6.85
N ASN A 95 13.54 -7.61 8.08
CA ASN A 95 14.77 -8.21 8.62
C ASN A 95 16.01 -8.01 7.72
N GLY A 96 16.22 -6.80 7.20
CA GLY A 96 17.33 -6.44 6.32
C GLY A 96 17.09 -6.73 4.84
N LYS A 97 15.92 -7.28 4.46
CA LYS A 97 15.54 -7.51 3.06
C LYS A 97 14.56 -6.43 2.63
N ILE A 98 14.97 -5.63 1.65
CA ILE A 98 14.15 -4.54 1.12
C ILE A 98 13.16 -5.06 0.07
N ILE A 99 11.91 -4.66 0.22
CA ILE A 99 10.85 -4.78 -0.77
C ILE A 99 10.42 -3.35 -1.12
N HIS A 100 10.32 -3.05 -2.40
CA HIS A 100 9.77 -1.80 -2.90
C HIS A 100 8.46 -2.07 -3.65
N ASP A 101 7.82 -1.02 -4.15
CA ASP A 101 6.48 -1.04 -4.76
C ASP A 101 5.33 -1.20 -3.74
N ASN A 102 4.48 -0.18 -3.68
CA ASN A 102 3.38 -0.10 -2.72
C ASN A 102 2.37 -1.26 -2.81
N ASP A 103 2.15 -1.77 -4.02
CA ASP A 103 1.15 -2.80 -4.27
C ASP A 103 1.74 -4.18 -3.97
N ALA A 104 3.01 -4.42 -4.30
CA ALA A 104 3.75 -5.61 -3.92
C ALA A 104 3.85 -5.74 -2.39
N ILE A 105 4.24 -4.67 -1.69
CA ILE A 105 4.31 -4.63 -0.22
C ILE A 105 2.92 -4.91 0.37
N GLY A 106 1.91 -4.18 -0.10
CA GLY A 106 0.53 -4.33 0.38
C GLY A 106 -0.01 -5.74 0.19
N ARG A 107 0.17 -6.33 -1.00
CA ARG A 107 -0.26 -7.70 -1.31
C ARG A 107 0.47 -8.73 -0.45
N MET A 108 1.78 -8.57 -0.24
CA MET A 108 2.54 -9.47 0.62
C MET A 108 1.99 -9.44 2.05
N LEU A 109 1.87 -8.25 2.65
CA LEU A 109 1.33 -8.10 4.00
C LEU A 109 -0.10 -8.63 4.09
N ALA A 110 -0.92 -8.38 3.07
CA ALA A 110 -2.28 -8.89 3.01
C ALA A 110 -2.32 -10.43 3.03
N LYS A 111 -1.45 -11.09 2.26
CA LYS A 111 -1.34 -12.56 2.29
C LYS A 111 -0.87 -13.08 3.64
N MET A 112 0.13 -12.42 4.26
CA MET A 112 0.67 -12.83 5.56
C MET A 112 -0.39 -12.79 6.68
N TYR A 113 -1.30 -11.83 6.62
CA TYR A 113 -2.28 -11.57 7.69
C TYR A 113 -3.72 -11.89 7.31
N GLY A 114 -3.95 -12.66 6.23
CA GLY A 114 -5.29 -13.12 5.85
C GLY A 114 -6.24 -12.03 5.31
N LEU A 115 -5.68 -10.96 4.74
CA LEU A 115 -6.40 -9.80 4.20
C LEU A 115 -6.38 -9.73 2.67
N ALA A 116 -5.89 -10.78 2.00
CA ALA A 116 -5.83 -10.82 0.54
C ALA A 116 -7.17 -11.21 -0.10
N GLY A 117 -8.12 -11.74 0.70
CA GLY A 117 -9.36 -12.34 0.21
C GLY A 117 -9.30 -13.88 0.12
N MET A 118 -10.47 -14.50 0.03
CA MET A 118 -10.62 -15.96 0.06
C MET A 118 -10.46 -16.60 -1.32
N GLY A 119 -9.43 -17.42 -1.48
CA GLY A 119 -9.16 -18.12 -2.74
C GLY A 119 -8.62 -17.21 -3.85
N ILE A 120 -8.20 -17.84 -4.95
CA ILE A 120 -7.46 -17.15 -6.02
C ILE A 120 -8.29 -16.08 -6.76
N PHE A 121 -9.60 -16.29 -6.87
CA PHE A 121 -10.48 -15.40 -7.63
C PHE A 121 -10.71 -14.10 -6.88
N GLU A 122 -11.05 -14.17 -5.59
CA GLU A 122 -11.27 -13.00 -4.76
C GLU A 122 -9.97 -12.20 -4.58
N GLN A 123 -8.83 -12.89 -4.43
CA GLN A 123 -7.51 -12.24 -4.43
C GLN A 123 -7.24 -11.46 -5.72
N ALA A 124 -7.58 -12.03 -6.88
CA ALA A 124 -7.44 -11.32 -8.16
C ALA A 124 -8.38 -10.11 -8.27
N GLN A 125 -9.60 -10.20 -7.73
CA GLN A 125 -10.51 -9.05 -7.67
C GLN A 125 -10.02 -7.96 -6.72
N ALA A 126 -9.47 -8.32 -5.55
CA ALA A 126 -8.86 -7.38 -4.63
C ALA A 126 -7.69 -6.64 -5.31
N ASP A 127 -6.83 -7.38 -6.02
CA ASP A 127 -5.74 -6.80 -6.82
C ASP A 127 -6.26 -5.85 -7.92
N ALA A 128 -7.39 -6.19 -8.58
CA ALA A 128 -8.00 -5.32 -9.58
C ALA A 128 -8.51 -4.00 -8.97
N ILE A 129 -9.12 -4.05 -7.78
CA ILE A 129 -9.53 -2.84 -7.04
C ILE A 129 -8.33 -1.98 -6.68
N ILE A 130 -7.21 -2.58 -6.25
CA ILE A 130 -5.95 -1.86 -6.01
C ILE A 130 -5.45 -1.16 -7.28
N GLY A 131 -5.49 -1.84 -8.42
CA GLY A 131 -5.14 -1.24 -9.71
C GLY A 131 -5.99 0.00 -10.03
N ILE A 132 -7.29 -0.05 -9.77
CA ILE A 132 -8.19 1.10 -9.93
C ILE A 132 -7.79 2.26 -8.99
N VAL A 133 -7.48 1.97 -7.73
CA VAL A 133 -7.04 2.98 -6.76
C VAL A 133 -5.71 3.62 -7.18
N ARG A 134 -4.77 2.83 -7.73
CA ARG A 134 -3.50 3.33 -8.26
C ARG A 134 -3.72 4.29 -9.43
N ASP A 135 -4.56 3.89 -10.40
CA ASP A 135 -4.85 4.72 -11.57
C ASP A 135 -5.60 6.00 -11.21
N LEU A 136 -6.50 5.93 -10.21
CA LEU A 136 -7.11 7.10 -9.60
C LEU A 136 -6.06 8.00 -8.97
N GLY A 137 -5.14 7.44 -8.18
CA GLY A 137 -4.02 8.16 -7.57
C GLY A 137 -3.23 8.97 -8.60
N HIS A 138 -2.89 8.36 -9.73
CA HIS A 138 -2.21 9.06 -10.84
C HIS A 138 -3.02 10.20 -11.42
N ALA A 139 -4.35 10.05 -11.56
CA ALA A 139 -5.21 11.10 -12.11
C ALA A 139 -5.34 12.31 -11.17
N VAL A 140 -5.31 12.10 -9.85
CA VAL A 140 -5.57 13.16 -8.86
C VAL A 140 -4.32 13.82 -8.29
N ILE A 141 -3.16 13.13 -8.31
CA ILE A 141 -1.97 13.59 -7.57
C ILE A 141 -1.47 14.96 -8.02
N GLY A 142 -1.57 15.31 -9.31
CA GLY A 142 -1.15 16.62 -9.81
C GLY A 142 -1.97 17.77 -9.22
N TYR A 143 -3.30 17.61 -9.18
CA TYR A 143 -4.19 18.59 -8.55
C TYR A 143 -3.95 18.69 -7.06
N ILE A 144 -3.84 17.55 -6.36
CA ILE A 144 -3.56 17.49 -4.91
C ILE A 144 -2.27 18.25 -4.59
N LYS A 145 -1.19 18.00 -5.34
CA LYS A 145 0.08 18.73 -5.19
C LYS A 145 -0.10 20.24 -5.39
N GLY A 146 -0.90 20.65 -6.37
CA GLY A 146 -1.22 22.06 -6.60
C GLY A 146 -1.99 22.71 -5.46
N VAL A 147 -3.04 22.04 -4.96
CA VAL A 147 -3.84 22.54 -3.82
C VAL A 147 -2.98 22.84 -2.61
N TYR A 148 -2.00 21.97 -2.33
CA TYR A 148 -1.11 22.11 -1.19
C TYR A 148 0.17 22.90 -1.48
N GLY A 149 0.34 23.47 -2.68
CA GLY A 149 1.54 24.26 -3.02
C GLY A 149 2.82 23.43 -3.15
N LEU A 150 2.70 22.11 -3.31
CA LEU A 150 3.81 21.19 -3.58
C LEU A 150 4.25 21.26 -5.04
N GLN A 151 3.45 21.85 -5.93
CA GLN A 151 3.80 22.06 -7.33
C GLN A 151 3.07 23.28 -7.85
N ASP A 152 3.80 24.16 -8.55
CA ASP A 152 3.17 25.28 -9.24
C ASP A 152 2.46 24.75 -10.50
N ILE A 153 1.13 24.82 -10.49
CA ILE A 153 0.25 24.33 -11.56
C ILE A 153 -0.97 25.24 -11.70
N ASN A 154 -1.58 25.25 -12.88
CA ASN A 154 -2.92 25.81 -13.04
C ASN A 154 -3.94 24.86 -12.41
N ARG A 155 -4.33 25.15 -11.16
CA ARG A 155 -5.25 24.31 -10.36
C ARG A 155 -6.61 24.12 -11.02
N GLU A 156 -7.18 25.17 -11.62
CA GLU A 156 -8.49 25.10 -12.28
C GLU A 156 -8.43 24.20 -13.52
N LYS A 157 -7.39 24.35 -14.34
CA LYS A 157 -7.16 23.49 -15.51
C LYS A 157 -6.99 22.03 -15.09
N MET A 158 -6.12 21.76 -14.12
CA MET A 158 -5.87 20.40 -13.62
C MET A 158 -7.12 19.77 -13.00
N TYR A 159 -7.95 20.58 -12.32
CA TYR A 159 -9.23 20.12 -11.78
C TYR A 159 -10.14 19.59 -12.89
N LYS A 160 -10.36 20.39 -13.94
CA LYS A 160 -11.29 20.09 -15.03
C LYS A 160 -10.78 19.00 -15.97
N GLU A 161 -9.47 18.94 -16.22
CA GLU A 161 -8.90 18.02 -17.20
C GLU A 161 -8.54 16.65 -16.62
N THR A 162 -8.13 16.56 -15.35
CA THR A 162 -7.65 15.29 -14.77
C THR A 162 -8.35 14.89 -13.48
N PHE A 163 -8.46 15.79 -12.50
CA PHE A 163 -8.92 15.42 -11.17
C PHE A 163 -10.39 14.98 -11.17
N GLU A 164 -11.31 15.87 -11.57
CA GLU A 164 -12.74 15.58 -11.53
C GLU A 164 -13.12 14.43 -12.49
N PRO A 165 -12.66 14.40 -13.76
CA PRO A 165 -12.92 13.26 -14.64
C PRO A 165 -12.34 11.94 -14.10
N GLY A 166 -11.14 11.99 -13.52
CA GLY A 166 -10.48 10.83 -12.90
C GLY A 166 -11.27 10.28 -11.72
N VAL A 167 -11.65 11.14 -10.77
CA VAL A 167 -12.51 10.77 -9.63
C VAL A 167 -13.80 10.15 -10.13
N LYS A 168 -14.53 10.80 -11.04
CA LYS A 168 -15.80 10.28 -11.57
C LYS A 168 -15.65 8.91 -12.22
N LYS A 169 -14.65 8.74 -13.09
CA LYS A 169 -14.38 7.48 -13.79
C LYS A 169 -14.11 6.35 -12.80
N TYR A 170 -13.14 6.52 -11.91
CA TYR A 170 -12.69 5.43 -11.05
C TYR A 170 -13.63 5.18 -9.88
N PHE A 171 -14.29 6.20 -9.32
CA PHE A 171 -15.32 5.97 -8.31
C PHE A 171 -16.54 5.26 -8.88
N HIS A 172 -16.93 5.51 -10.13
CA HIS A 172 -17.98 4.71 -10.78
C HIS A 172 -17.59 3.22 -10.89
N MET A 173 -16.32 2.92 -11.22
CA MET A 173 -15.83 1.53 -11.23
C MET A 173 -15.83 0.90 -9.84
N LEU A 174 -15.33 1.62 -8.83
CA LEU A 174 -15.31 1.13 -7.45
C LEU A 174 -16.73 0.93 -6.89
N GLU A 175 -17.65 1.83 -7.19
CA GLU A 175 -19.07 1.71 -6.81
C GLU A 175 -19.72 0.46 -7.43
N LYS A 176 -19.35 0.12 -8.67
CA LYS A 176 -19.79 -1.13 -9.31
C LYS A 176 -19.24 -2.37 -8.60
N TYR A 177 -17.99 -2.36 -8.16
CA TYR A 177 -17.45 -3.45 -7.33
C TYR A 177 -18.17 -3.53 -5.99
N ALA A 178 -18.40 -2.39 -5.34
CA ALA A 178 -19.03 -2.32 -4.03
C ALA A 178 -20.50 -2.79 -4.07
N SER A 179 -21.23 -2.53 -5.16
CA SER A 179 -22.62 -2.97 -5.31
C SER A 179 -22.79 -4.48 -5.57
N GLN A 180 -21.72 -5.17 -5.95
CA GLN A 180 -21.68 -6.63 -6.13
C GLN A 180 -21.31 -7.35 -4.83
N GLY A 181 -20.76 -6.63 -3.86
CA GLY A 181 -20.40 -7.16 -2.55
C GLY A 181 -21.62 -7.48 -1.68
N PRO A 182 -21.40 -8.09 -0.49
CA PRO A 182 -22.46 -8.32 0.47
C PRO A 182 -23.11 -7.02 0.96
N ARG A 183 -24.43 -7.06 1.18
CA ARG A 183 -25.12 -5.97 1.89
C ARG A 183 -24.51 -5.83 3.29
N ASP A 184 -24.25 -4.59 3.68
CA ASP A 184 -23.68 -4.24 4.98
C ASP A 184 -22.29 -4.83 5.30
N GLY A 185 -21.56 -5.28 4.27
CA GLY A 185 -20.19 -5.76 4.41
C GLY A 185 -19.14 -4.86 3.75
N PHE A 186 -18.06 -5.52 3.36
CA PHE A 186 -16.90 -4.99 2.64
C PHE A 186 -17.06 -5.26 1.13
N PHE A 187 -15.99 -5.11 0.33
CA PHE A 187 -16.04 -5.53 -1.08
C PHE A 187 -16.36 -7.02 -1.27
N PHE A 188 -15.97 -7.87 -0.31
CA PHE A 188 -16.13 -9.31 -0.41
C PHE A 188 -16.83 -9.92 0.81
N SER A 189 -17.45 -11.09 0.61
CA SER A 189 -18.15 -11.83 1.66
C SER A 189 -17.21 -12.49 2.66
N SER A 190 -15.92 -12.67 2.32
CA SER A 190 -14.90 -13.20 3.23
C SER A 190 -14.52 -12.24 4.36
N GLY A 191 -14.99 -10.98 4.31
CA GLY A 191 -14.66 -9.94 5.26
C GLY A 191 -13.75 -8.86 4.67
N VAL A 192 -13.06 -8.14 5.56
CA VAL A 192 -12.21 -7.01 5.18
C VAL A 192 -10.95 -7.49 4.47
N THR A 193 -10.57 -6.77 3.43
CA THR A 193 -9.35 -6.99 2.66
C THR A 193 -8.51 -5.72 2.58
N TYR A 194 -7.28 -5.86 2.09
CA TYR A 194 -6.43 -4.72 1.85
C TYR A 194 -6.95 -3.78 0.75
N ALA A 195 -7.85 -4.25 -0.12
CA ALA A 195 -8.56 -3.42 -1.09
C ALA A 195 -9.49 -2.42 -0.38
N ASP A 196 -10.22 -2.85 0.65
CA ASP A 196 -11.07 -1.98 1.47
C ASP A 196 -10.25 -0.86 2.13
N PHE A 197 -9.08 -1.18 2.69
CA PHE A 197 -8.17 -0.19 3.27
C PHE A 197 -7.67 0.83 2.26
N SER A 198 -7.34 0.36 1.06
CA SER A 198 -6.88 1.21 -0.04
C SER A 198 -7.96 2.19 -0.50
N VAL A 199 -9.19 1.69 -0.67
CA VAL A 199 -10.35 2.49 -1.07
C VAL A 199 -10.71 3.48 0.04
N ALA A 200 -10.78 3.05 1.30
CA ALA A 200 -11.09 3.92 2.43
C ALA A 200 -10.12 5.11 2.52
N ASN A 201 -8.82 4.86 2.34
CA ASN A 201 -7.83 5.93 2.35
C ASN A 201 -8.05 6.95 1.23
N ILE A 202 -8.23 6.51 -0.02
CA ILE A 202 -8.41 7.46 -1.13
C ILE A 202 -9.76 8.17 -1.06
N VAL A 203 -10.82 7.51 -0.61
CA VAL A 203 -12.13 8.13 -0.37
C VAL A 203 -12.02 9.25 0.66
N GLU A 204 -11.34 9.02 1.80
CA GLU A 204 -11.12 10.04 2.82
C GLU A 204 -10.36 11.25 2.26
N VAL A 205 -9.34 11.03 1.41
CA VAL A 205 -8.59 12.10 0.76
C VAL A 205 -9.49 12.93 -0.15
N ILE A 206 -10.25 12.30 -1.04
CA ILE A 206 -11.13 13.02 -1.97
C ILE A 206 -12.26 13.71 -1.21
N GLU A 207 -12.86 13.08 -0.20
CA GLU A 207 -13.91 13.69 0.62
C GLU A 207 -13.40 14.91 1.39
N SER A 208 -12.14 14.93 1.82
CA SER A 208 -11.53 16.09 2.49
C SER A 208 -11.30 17.29 1.56
N LEU A 209 -11.24 17.07 0.24
CA LEU A 209 -11.00 18.10 -0.76
C LEU A 209 -12.30 18.57 -1.41
N HIS A 210 -13.15 17.61 -1.81
CA HIS A 210 -14.32 17.78 -2.67
C HIS A 210 -15.42 16.79 -2.25
N PRO A 211 -16.07 16.99 -1.09
CA PRO A 211 -17.08 16.07 -0.56
C PRO A 211 -18.31 15.95 -1.47
N GLU A 212 -18.60 16.95 -2.30
CA GLU A 212 -19.70 16.93 -3.26
C GLU A 212 -19.53 15.85 -4.34
N LEU A 213 -18.29 15.46 -4.66
CA LEU A 213 -18.01 14.38 -5.61
C LEU A 213 -18.42 12.99 -5.07
N LEU A 214 -18.69 12.86 -3.76
CA LEU A 214 -19.00 11.59 -3.11
C LEU A 214 -20.51 11.32 -2.99
N ILE A 215 -21.36 12.32 -3.24
CA ILE A 215 -22.82 12.28 -2.96
C ILE A 215 -23.50 11.06 -3.62
N GLN A 216 -23.05 10.67 -4.82
CA GLN A 216 -23.63 9.59 -5.60
C GLN A 216 -23.03 8.19 -5.31
N TYR A 217 -21.92 8.11 -4.59
CA TYR A 217 -21.19 6.85 -4.37
C TYR A 217 -21.42 6.29 -2.96
N ARG A 218 -22.65 5.86 -2.72
CA ARG A 218 -23.12 5.48 -1.39
C ARG A 218 -22.46 4.19 -0.88
N ASN A 219 -22.19 3.22 -1.76
CA ASN A 219 -21.64 1.93 -1.34
C ASN A 219 -20.18 2.05 -0.91
N ILE A 220 -19.33 2.74 -1.70
CA ILE A 220 -17.93 2.95 -1.30
C ILE A 220 -17.82 3.84 -0.06
N LYS A 221 -18.73 4.80 0.12
CA LYS A 221 -18.79 5.61 1.35
C LYS A 221 -19.15 4.75 2.56
N ALA A 222 -20.13 3.86 2.43
CA ALA A 222 -20.50 2.94 3.50
C ALA A 222 -19.36 1.96 3.84
N ILE A 223 -18.65 1.39 2.84
CA ILE A 223 -17.47 0.55 3.07
C ILE A 223 -16.38 1.34 3.81
N THR A 224 -16.11 2.57 3.40
CA THR A 224 -15.13 3.45 4.04
C THR A 224 -15.46 3.69 5.52
N GLN A 225 -16.73 3.98 5.82
CA GLN A 225 -17.20 4.13 7.20
C GLN A 225 -17.02 2.85 8.02
N ARG A 226 -17.34 1.67 7.45
CA ARG A 226 -17.14 0.39 8.12
C ARG A 226 -15.66 0.09 8.39
N VAL A 227 -14.78 0.38 7.43
CA VAL A 227 -13.33 0.26 7.61
C VAL A 227 -12.88 1.12 8.79
N PHE A 228 -13.21 2.40 8.80
CA PHE A 228 -12.77 3.29 9.88
C PHE A 228 -13.48 3.03 11.22
N ALA A 229 -14.56 2.25 11.24
CA ALA A 229 -15.20 1.77 12.46
C ALA A 229 -14.57 0.47 13.04
N LEU A 230 -13.61 -0.16 12.34
CA LEU A 230 -12.98 -1.39 12.81
C LEU A 230 -12.28 -1.16 14.17
N PRO A 231 -12.60 -1.93 15.22
CA PRO A 231 -12.01 -1.75 16.56
C PRO A 231 -10.48 -1.79 16.57
N GLN A 232 -9.88 -2.64 15.73
CA GLN A 232 -8.45 -2.81 15.59
C GLN A 232 -7.74 -1.54 15.10
N LEU A 233 -8.45 -0.73 14.30
CA LEU A 233 -7.87 0.49 13.73
C LEU A 233 -7.98 1.69 14.67
N GLN A 234 -8.88 1.67 15.67
CA GLN A 234 -9.20 2.88 16.46
C GLN A 234 -7.98 3.52 17.11
N ARG A 235 -7.07 2.71 17.68
CA ARG A 235 -5.84 3.23 18.29
C ARG A 235 -4.94 3.92 17.26
N TYR A 236 -4.82 3.35 16.06
CA TYR A 236 -4.03 3.93 14.98
C TYR A 236 -4.71 5.20 14.45
N LEU A 237 -6.02 5.15 14.19
CA LEU A 237 -6.78 6.29 13.66
C LEU A 237 -6.78 7.49 14.63
N ALA A 238 -6.79 7.25 15.94
CA ALA A 238 -6.71 8.30 16.95
C ALA A 238 -5.31 8.93 17.10
N SER A 239 -4.25 8.22 16.67
CA SER A 239 -2.86 8.70 16.81
C SER A 239 -2.24 9.17 15.49
N ARG A 240 -2.79 8.77 14.35
CA ARG A 240 -2.33 9.23 13.03
C ARG A 240 -2.66 10.71 12.85
N SER A 241 -1.75 11.46 12.22
CA SER A 241 -2.02 12.85 11.87
C SER A 241 -3.13 12.97 10.83
N SER A 242 -3.89 14.06 10.90
CA SER A 242 -4.90 14.37 9.90
C SER A 242 -4.28 14.69 8.54
N MET A 243 -5.02 14.51 7.44
CA MET A 243 -4.53 14.82 6.09
C MET A 243 -4.07 16.28 5.97
N SER A 244 -4.76 17.21 6.62
CA SER A 244 -4.41 18.63 6.62
C SER A 244 -3.12 18.93 7.39
N GLU A 245 -2.86 18.28 8.52
CA GLU A 245 -1.60 18.40 9.28
C GLU A 245 -0.42 17.79 8.54
N ILE A 246 -0.65 16.66 7.88
CA ILE A 246 0.37 15.94 7.14
C ILE A 246 0.83 16.74 5.93
N MET A 247 -0.11 17.28 5.16
CA MET A 247 0.23 18.05 3.97
C MET A 247 0.92 19.37 4.32
N LYS A 248 0.58 20.00 5.45
CA LYS A 248 1.33 21.16 5.98
C LYS A 248 2.80 20.82 6.27
N ARG A 249 3.08 19.64 6.84
CA ARG A 249 4.45 19.17 7.12
C ARG A 249 5.23 18.80 5.86
N THR A 250 4.57 18.21 4.85
CA THR A 250 5.20 17.87 3.56
C THR A 250 5.68 19.10 2.79
N CYS A 251 4.96 20.24 2.91
CA CYS A 251 5.42 21.51 2.34
C CYS A 251 6.75 22.00 2.93
N THR A 252 6.99 21.75 4.22
CA THR A 252 8.25 22.09 4.89
C THR A 252 9.41 21.24 4.38
N VAL A 253 9.20 19.93 4.19
CA VAL A 253 10.23 19.01 3.67
C VAL A 253 10.63 19.38 2.24
N LYS A 254 9.67 19.66 1.35
CA LYS A 254 9.98 20.05 -0.03
C LYS A 254 10.68 21.41 -0.13
N HIS A 255 10.28 22.38 0.69
CA HIS A 255 10.99 23.66 0.79
C HIS A 255 12.45 23.45 1.17
N ASN A 256 12.72 22.58 2.15
CA ASN A 256 14.07 22.23 2.57
C ASN A 256 14.85 21.50 1.46
N LEU A 257 14.24 20.53 0.78
CA LEU A 257 14.85 19.80 -0.34
C LEU A 257 15.13 20.68 -1.58
N GLU A 258 14.26 21.65 -1.89
CA GLU A 258 14.46 22.60 -2.99
C GLU A 258 15.51 23.66 -2.65
N ILE A 259 15.61 24.07 -1.38
CA ILE A 259 16.73 24.89 -0.90
C ILE A 259 18.03 24.10 -1.00
N GLU A 260 18.09 22.85 -0.54
CA GLU A 260 19.31 22.02 -0.60
C GLU A 260 19.74 21.73 -2.06
N ARG A 261 18.79 21.45 -2.96
CA ARG A 261 19.06 21.32 -4.42
C ARG A 261 19.64 22.58 -5.07
N LYS A 262 19.31 23.76 -4.55
CA LYS A 262 19.86 25.03 -5.03
C LYS A 262 21.27 25.31 -4.51
N TRP A 263 21.75 24.60 -3.48
CA TRP A 263 22.96 24.97 -2.73
C TRP A 263 24.08 23.92 -2.64
N SER A 264 23.91 22.67 -3.11
CA SER A 264 25.02 21.70 -3.20
C SER A 264 25.40 21.33 -4.64
N PRO A 265 26.61 21.73 -5.12
CA PRO A 265 27.18 21.28 -6.39
C PRO A 265 27.41 19.76 -6.48
N GLU A 266 27.61 19.08 -5.35
CA GLU A 266 27.83 17.63 -5.30
C GLU A 266 26.56 16.85 -5.68
N VAL A 267 25.40 17.28 -5.19
CA VAL A 267 24.09 16.68 -5.50
C VAL A 267 23.73 16.87 -6.98
N GLN A 268 24.05 18.03 -7.55
CA GLN A 268 23.86 18.23 -8.99
C GLN A 268 24.73 17.27 -9.80
N LYS A 269 25.98 17.01 -9.42
CA LYS A 269 26.83 16.05 -10.13
C LYS A 269 26.29 14.61 -10.10
N GLU A 270 25.80 14.13 -8.96
CA GLU A 270 25.22 12.78 -8.88
C GLU A 270 23.92 12.65 -9.67
N ILE A 271 23.02 13.65 -9.62
CA ILE A 271 21.77 13.63 -10.41
C ILE A 271 22.04 13.79 -11.92
N THR A 272 23.07 14.55 -12.31
CA THR A 272 23.41 14.76 -13.73
C THR A 272 24.00 13.50 -14.39
N PHE A 273 24.63 12.61 -13.61
CA PHE A 273 25.09 11.30 -14.10
C PHE A 273 23.94 10.37 -14.52
N TYR A 274 22.72 10.65 -14.06
CA TYR A 274 21.52 9.80 -14.27
C TYR A 274 20.46 10.41 -15.19
N LYS A 275 20.71 11.53 -15.87
CA LYS A 275 19.86 11.91 -17.01
C LYS A 275 20.14 10.93 -18.16
N PRO A 276 19.14 10.19 -18.68
CA PRO A 276 19.35 9.44 -19.90
C PRO A 276 19.72 10.42 -21.00
N ASN A 277 20.87 10.19 -21.63
CA ASN A 277 21.27 10.97 -22.80
C ASN A 277 20.23 10.75 -23.90
N PRO A 278 19.48 11.78 -24.34
CA PRO A 278 18.45 11.63 -25.36
C PRO A 278 19.00 11.11 -26.69
N ASP A 279 20.30 11.30 -26.94
CA ASP A 279 21.00 10.83 -28.15
C ASP A 279 21.55 9.40 -28.05
N LYS A 280 21.40 8.73 -26.89
CA LYS A 280 21.81 7.32 -26.68
C LYS A 280 20.65 6.35 -26.44
N ILE A 281 19.41 6.79 -26.61
CA ILE A 281 18.28 5.86 -26.74
C ILE A 281 18.39 5.23 -28.14
N CYS A 282 19.15 4.14 -28.26
CA CYS A 282 19.03 3.25 -29.39
C CYS A 282 17.60 2.69 -29.41
N ILE A 283 16.74 3.31 -30.21
CA ILE A 283 15.50 2.70 -30.66
C ILE A 283 15.89 1.51 -31.54
N ARG A 284 16.08 0.33 -30.94
CA ARG A 284 15.88 -0.91 -31.68
C ARG A 284 14.38 -0.99 -31.94
N LYS A 285 13.97 -0.60 -33.15
CA LYS A 285 12.63 -0.90 -33.67
C LYS A 285 12.37 -2.40 -33.48
N PRO A 286 11.25 -2.82 -32.87
CA PRO A 286 10.87 -4.22 -32.93
C PRO A 286 10.36 -4.51 -34.34
N SER A 287 11.19 -5.17 -35.14
CA SER A 287 10.77 -5.79 -36.40
C SER A 287 9.94 -7.03 -36.08
N PHE A 288 8.65 -6.87 -35.79
CA PHE A 288 7.71 -7.98 -35.84
C PHE A 288 7.27 -8.16 -37.29
N VAL A 289 7.99 -9.01 -38.03
CA VAL A 289 7.50 -9.56 -39.29
C VAL A 289 6.66 -10.78 -38.94
N PHE A 290 5.33 -10.66 -39.09
CA PHE A 290 4.46 -11.82 -39.14
C PHE A 290 4.68 -12.54 -40.48
N HIS A 291 5.23 -13.74 -40.47
CA HIS A 291 5.08 -14.67 -41.60
C HIS A 291 3.76 -15.42 -41.42
N HIS A 292 2.82 -15.21 -42.34
CA HIS A 292 1.71 -16.14 -42.54
C HIS A 292 2.20 -17.29 -43.41
N PRO A 293 1.91 -18.55 -43.04
CA PRO A 293 2.11 -19.68 -43.94
C PRO A 293 0.97 -19.75 -44.96
N ILE A 294 1.33 -19.86 -46.24
CA ILE A 294 0.57 -20.62 -47.24
C ILE A 294 1.45 -21.82 -47.59
#